data_AF-A0A0J8CX13-F1
#
_entry.id   AF-A0A0J8CX13-F1
#
_cell.length_a   1.000
_cell.length_b   1.000
_cell.length_c   1.000
_cell.angle_alpha   90.00
_cell.angle_beta   90.00
_cell.angle_gamma   90.00
#
_symmetry.space_group_name_H-M   'P 1'
#
loop_
_entity.id
_entity.type
_entity.pdbx_description
1 polymer ?
#
loop_
_entity_poly.entity_id
_entity_poly.type
_entity_poly.pdbx_seq_one_letter_code
_entity_poly.pdbx_strand_id
1 'polypeptide(L)'
;MGGPPTPSPNPGVNLDKFFDDVETIKDDLKEIEDQQKKLRAAHEESKTAHTAASVKELRARMDRDVGLALKKAKMIKVRLEALDRSNAANRNLPGCGPGSSADRTRTSVVNGLRKKLKEKMDEFQELREKINGEYRETVERRFFTVTGENPDERTVDLLISTGESESFLQKAIQQQLIDHVGSYE
;
A
#
# COMPACT_ATOMS: atom_id res chain seq x y z
N MET A 1 32.95 -8.22 54.72
CA MET A 1 31.66 -7.63 54.33
C MET A 1 31.58 -7.61 52.80
N GLY A 2 30.98 -8.65 52.19
CA GLY A 2 30.69 -8.65 50.76
C GLY A 2 29.36 -7.94 50.53
N GLY A 3 29.36 -6.86 49.75
CA GLY A 3 28.14 -6.14 49.41
C GLY A 3 27.14 -7.06 48.67
N PRO A 4 25.84 -6.76 48.73
CA PRO A 4 24.83 -7.58 48.07
C PRO A 4 25.08 -7.60 46.56
N PRO A 5 24.87 -8.75 45.88
CA PRO A 5 24.99 -8.82 44.43
C PRO A 5 23.97 -7.89 43.80
N THR A 6 24.45 -6.95 42.99
CA THR A 6 23.59 -6.11 42.14
C THR A 6 22.80 -7.03 41.22
N PRO A 7 21.47 -6.87 41.09
CA PRO A 7 20.68 -7.71 40.21
C PRO A 7 21.13 -7.48 38.77
N SER A 8 21.79 -8.50 38.19
CA SER A 8 22.10 -8.54 36.77
C SER A 8 20.77 -8.46 35.99
N PRO A 9 20.68 -7.63 34.93
CA PRO A 9 19.49 -7.60 34.10
C PRO A 9 19.19 -9.01 33.58
N ASN A 10 18.02 -9.57 33.92
CA ASN A 10 17.66 -10.91 33.51
C ASN A 10 17.61 -10.98 31.97
N PRO A 11 18.43 -11.82 31.32
CA PRO A 11 18.44 -11.94 29.86
C PRO A 11 17.07 -12.33 29.28
N GLY A 12 16.22 -13.02 30.05
CA GLY A 12 14.86 -13.41 29.67
C GLY A 12 13.92 -12.22 29.41
N VAL A 13 13.92 -11.21 30.29
CA VAL A 13 13.04 -10.03 30.18
C VAL A 13 13.37 -9.19 28.92
N ASN A 14 14.61 -9.25 28.44
CA ASN A 14 15.02 -8.54 27.21
C ASN A 14 14.58 -9.26 25.92
N LEU A 15 14.36 -10.58 26.00
CA LEU A 15 13.86 -11.37 24.87
C LEU A 15 12.34 -11.22 24.75
N ASP A 16 11.60 -11.20 25.87
CA ASP A 16 10.14 -11.06 25.85
C ASP A 16 9.71 -9.76 25.15
N LYS A 17 10.26 -8.62 25.57
CA LYS A 17 9.99 -7.33 24.93
C LYS A 17 10.36 -7.32 23.44
N PHE A 18 11.46 -7.97 23.07
CA PHE A 18 11.86 -8.06 21.65
C PHE A 18 10.82 -8.83 20.83
N PHE A 19 10.30 -9.94 21.37
CA PHE A 19 9.28 -10.72 20.69
C PHE A 19 7.93 -9.98 20.65
N ASP A 20 7.58 -9.20 21.67
CA ASP A 20 6.39 -8.33 21.64
C ASP A 20 6.48 -7.28 20.52
N ASP A 21 7.63 -6.63 20.38
CA ASP A 21 7.89 -5.66 19.30
C ASP A 21 7.85 -6.34 17.92
N VAL A 22 8.36 -7.58 17.82
CA VAL A 22 8.31 -8.40 16.60
C VAL A 22 6.88 -8.78 16.23
N GLU A 23 6.05 -9.23 17.18
CA GLU A 23 4.64 -9.55 16.93
C GLU A 23 3.86 -8.31 16.51
N THR A 24 4.11 -7.17 17.14
CA THR A 24 3.50 -5.90 16.74
C THR A 24 3.82 -5.55 15.28
N ILE A 25 5.08 -5.75 14.84
CA ILE A 25 5.46 -5.54 13.44
C ILE A 25 4.78 -6.55 12.51
N LYS A 26 4.63 -7.81 12.93
CA LYS A 26 3.92 -8.83 12.14
C LYS A 26 2.45 -8.47 11.95
N ASP A 27 1.81 -7.90 12.97
CA ASP A 27 0.42 -7.45 12.86
C ASP A 27 0.30 -6.21 11.97
N ASP A 28 1.20 -5.24 12.10
CA ASP A 28 1.25 -4.09 11.18
C ASP A 28 1.50 -4.56 9.71
N LEU A 29 2.27 -5.63 9.48
CA LEU A 29 2.45 -6.24 8.14
C LEU A 29 1.15 -6.86 7.60
N LYS A 30 0.38 -7.56 8.45
CA LYS A 30 -0.94 -8.09 8.05
C LYS A 30 -1.90 -6.97 7.66
N GLU A 31 -1.85 -5.84 8.36
CA GLU A 31 -2.68 -4.69 8.00
C GLU A 31 -2.37 -4.13 6.60
N ILE A 32 -1.10 -4.19 6.15
CA ILE A 32 -0.73 -3.84 4.77
C ILE A 32 -1.37 -4.81 3.78
N GLU A 33 -1.31 -6.12 4.05
CA GLU A 33 -1.97 -7.13 3.23
C GLU A 33 -3.48 -6.92 3.14
N ASP A 34 -4.10 -6.50 4.24
CA ASP A 34 -5.53 -6.22 4.24
C ASP A 34 -5.88 -4.97 3.45
N GLN A 35 -5.04 -3.91 3.47
CA GLN A 35 -5.22 -2.78 2.56
C GLN A 35 -5.02 -3.17 1.10
N GLN A 36 -4.06 -4.04 0.78
CA GLN A 36 -3.87 -4.58 -0.58
C GLN A 36 -5.12 -5.32 -1.08
N LYS A 37 -5.73 -6.17 -0.22
CA LYS A 37 -6.96 -6.90 -0.57
C LYS A 37 -8.11 -5.94 -0.84
N LYS A 38 -8.29 -4.92 0.00
CA LYS A 38 -9.32 -3.88 -0.18
C LYS A 38 -9.11 -3.08 -1.46
N LEU A 39 -7.88 -2.65 -1.73
CA LEU A 39 -7.50 -1.96 -2.95
C LEU A 39 -7.81 -2.80 -4.19
N ARG A 40 -7.47 -4.10 -4.18
CA ARG A 40 -7.78 -5.03 -5.26
C ARG A 40 -9.29 -5.20 -5.45
N ALA A 41 -10.05 -5.38 -4.37
CA ALA A 41 -11.49 -5.52 -4.45
C ALA A 41 -12.15 -4.24 -5.01
N ALA A 42 -11.70 -3.07 -4.57
CA ALA A 42 -12.20 -1.80 -5.06
C ALA A 42 -11.87 -1.55 -6.53
N HIS A 43 -10.70 -2.00 -6.98
CA HIS A 43 -10.33 -1.97 -8.39
C HIS A 43 -11.23 -2.87 -9.24
N GLU A 44 -11.44 -4.12 -8.83
CA GLU A 44 -12.32 -5.03 -9.57
C GLU A 44 -13.77 -4.51 -9.63
N GLU A 45 -14.27 -3.89 -8.55
CA GLU A 45 -15.57 -3.20 -8.55
C GLU A 45 -15.59 -2.00 -9.52
N SER A 46 -14.47 -1.29 -9.67
CA SER A 46 -14.39 -0.13 -10.58
C SER A 46 -14.51 -0.50 -12.06
N LYS A 47 -14.15 -1.73 -12.43
CA LYS A 47 -14.25 -2.23 -13.81
C LYS A 47 -15.69 -2.37 -14.30
N THR A 48 -16.63 -2.61 -13.39
CA THR A 48 -18.05 -2.78 -13.69
C THR A 48 -18.89 -1.56 -13.29
N ALA A 49 -18.26 -0.50 -12.78
CA ALA A 49 -18.96 0.74 -12.44
C ALA A 49 -19.33 1.53 -13.70
N HIS A 50 -20.59 1.96 -13.78
CA HIS A 50 -21.15 2.63 -14.97
C HIS A 50 -21.58 4.08 -14.72
N THR A 51 -21.44 4.57 -13.49
CA THR A 51 -21.78 5.96 -13.13
C THR A 51 -20.55 6.73 -12.69
N ALA A 52 -20.47 8.01 -13.06
CA ALA A 52 -19.39 8.89 -12.64
C ALA A 52 -19.30 8.99 -11.11
N ALA A 53 -20.44 8.99 -10.41
CA ALA A 53 -20.50 9.03 -8.95
C ALA A 53 -19.88 7.78 -8.31
N SER A 54 -20.28 6.59 -8.75
CA SER A 54 -19.73 5.32 -8.24
C SER A 54 -18.23 5.24 -8.49
N VAL A 55 -17.78 5.62 -9.69
CA VAL A 55 -16.35 5.58 -10.00
C VAL A 55 -15.55 6.57 -9.14
N LYS A 56 -16.07 7.78 -8.92
CA LYS A 56 -15.43 8.77 -8.03
C LYS A 56 -15.32 8.27 -6.59
N GLU A 57 -16.36 7.62 -6.07
CA GLU A 57 -16.35 7.02 -4.74
C GLU A 57 -15.31 5.89 -4.64
N LEU A 58 -15.24 5.03 -5.65
CA LEU A 58 -14.26 3.94 -5.73
C LEU A 58 -12.83 4.49 -5.76
N ARG A 59 -12.55 5.53 -6.54
CA ARG A 59 -11.24 6.21 -6.55
C ARG A 59 -10.89 6.75 -5.17
N ALA A 60 -11.82 7.47 -4.53
CA ALA A 60 -11.59 8.00 -3.19
C ALA A 60 -11.33 6.88 -2.16
N ARG A 61 -11.96 5.71 -2.30
CA ARG A 61 -11.69 4.54 -1.44
C ARG A 61 -10.30 3.95 -1.71
N MET A 62 -9.94 3.76 -2.98
CA MET A 62 -8.61 3.28 -3.37
C MET A 62 -7.49 4.21 -2.86
N ASP A 63 -7.66 5.53 -2.99
CA ASP A 63 -6.70 6.52 -2.49
C ASP A 63 -6.52 6.44 -0.96
N ARG A 64 -7.62 6.20 -0.23
CA ARG A 64 -7.56 5.98 1.22
C ARG A 64 -6.81 4.71 1.58
N ASP A 65 -7.11 3.60 0.91
CA ASP A 65 -6.44 2.32 1.14
C ASP A 65 -4.93 2.44 0.86
N VAL A 66 -4.55 3.17 -0.19
CA VAL A 66 -3.15 3.51 -0.51
C VAL A 66 -2.50 4.33 0.61
N GLY A 67 -3.16 5.40 1.05
CA GLY A 67 -2.67 6.23 2.14
C GLY A 67 -2.45 5.46 3.45
N LEU A 68 -3.36 4.54 3.78
CA LEU A 68 -3.26 3.69 4.97
C LEU A 68 -2.10 2.70 4.86
N ALA A 69 -1.93 2.02 3.71
CA ALA A 69 -0.80 1.11 3.49
C ALA A 69 0.55 1.83 3.62
N LEU A 70 0.68 3.01 3.00
CA LEU A 70 1.91 3.81 3.10
C LEU A 70 2.20 4.29 4.52
N LYS A 71 1.16 4.68 5.28
CA LYS A 71 1.32 5.06 6.69
C LYS A 71 1.81 3.88 7.52
N LYS A 72 1.24 2.69 7.33
CA LYS A 72 1.65 1.47 8.03
C LYS A 72 3.08 1.06 7.68
N ALA A 73 3.46 1.11 6.41
CA ALA A 73 4.83 0.83 5.97
C ALA A 73 5.86 1.76 6.65
N LYS A 74 5.55 3.06 6.76
CA LYS A 74 6.40 4.03 7.48
C LYS A 74 6.52 3.68 8.96
N MET A 75 5.42 3.30 9.62
CA MET A 75 5.45 2.87 11.03
C MET A 75 6.31 1.63 11.23
N ILE A 76 6.18 0.62 10.37
CA ILE A 76 7.00 -0.59 10.42
C ILE A 76 8.48 -0.27 10.27
N LYS A 77 8.84 0.61 9.32
CA LYS A 77 10.23 1.03 9.13
C LYS A 77 10.82 1.63 10.42
N VAL A 78 10.09 2.52 11.08
CA VAL A 78 10.52 3.13 12.36
C VAL A 78 10.67 2.07 13.47
N ARG A 79 9.75 1.10 13.54
CA ARG A 79 9.85 -0.01 14.51
C ARG A 79 11.04 -0.92 14.23
N LEU A 80 11.35 -1.21 12.97
CA LEU A 80 12.52 -1.99 12.58
C LEU A 80 13.82 -1.29 12.99
N GLU A 81 13.92 0.02 12.78
CA GLU A 81 15.05 0.83 13.25
C GLU A 81 15.16 0.82 14.78
N ALA A 82 14.04 0.73 15.51
CA ALA A 82 14.05 0.58 16.96
C ALA A 82 14.57 -0.80 17.39
N LEU A 83 14.17 -1.87 16.68
CA LEU A 83 14.70 -3.22 16.89
C LEU A 83 16.21 -3.28 16.61
N ASP A 84 16.71 -2.55 15.61
CA ASP A 84 18.15 -2.46 15.35
C ASP A 84 18.93 -1.83 16.49
N ARG A 85 18.42 -0.71 17.03
CA ARG A 85 19.02 -0.08 18.22
C ARG A 85 18.97 -1.02 19.42
N SER A 86 17.87 -1.75 19.60
CA SER A 86 17.74 -2.76 20.65
C SER A 86 18.75 -3.91 20.48
N ASN A 87 18.95 -4.39 19.25
CA ASN A 87 19.94 -5.43 18.94
C ASN A 87 21.37 -4.94 19.19
N ALA A 88 21.69 -3.70 18.80
CA ALA A 88 22.98 -3.09 19.08
C ALA A 88 23.25 -2.97 20.58
N ALA A 89 22.25 -2.56 21.37
CA ALA A 89 22.37 -2.49 22.82
C ALA A 89 22.52 -3.89 23.46
N ASN A 90 21.79 -4.89 22.97
CA ASN A 90 21.82 -6.27 23.48
C ASN A 90 23.23 -6.88 23.36
N ARG A 91 24.01 -6.51 22.32
CA ARG A 91 25.39 -6.97 22.11
C ARG A 91 26.36 -6.60 23.23
N ASN A 92 26.05 -5.59 24.03
CA ASN A 92 26.87 -5.17 25.16
C ASN A 92 26.57 -5.97 26.44
N LEU A 93 25.59 -6.88 26.42
CA LEU A 93 25.25 -7.71 27.56
C LEU A 93 26.14 -8.97 27.62
N PRO A 94 26.47 -9.48 28.83
CA PRO A 94 27.24 -10.71 28.99
C PRO A 94 26.60 -11.89 28.23
N GLY A 95 27.40 -12.58 27.41
CA GLY A 95 26.93 -13.72 26.61
C GLY A 95 26.09 -13.38 25.38
N CYS A 96 25.82 -12.10 25.12
CA CYS A 96 25.02 -11.62 24.00
C CYS A 96 25.83 -10.93 22.91
N GLY A 97 27.17 -10.99 22.98
CA GLY A 97 28.07 -10.35 22.01
C GLY A 97 27.84 -10.78 20.55
N PRO A 98 28.47 -10.09 19.59
CA PRO A 98 28.35 -10.41 18.17
C PRO A 98 28.59 -11.89 17.87
N GLY A 99 27.70 -12.52 17.11
CA GLY A 99 27.78 -13.94 16.74
C GLY A 99 27.25 -14.92 17.80
N SER A 100 26.85 -14.44 18.98
CA SER A 100 26.15 -15.26 19.98
C SER A 100 24.84 -15.84 19.44
N SER A 101 24.29 -16.86 20.11
CA SER A 101 22.98 -17.42 19.74
C SER A 101 21.88 -16.35 19.77
N ALA A 102 21.86 -15.52 20.81
CA ALA A 102 20.91 -14.42 20.94
C ALA A 102 21.06 -13.38 19.83
N ASP A 103 22.29 -12.94 19.54
CA ASP A 103 22.57 -11.96 18.48
C ASP A 103 22.15 -12.48 17.09
N ARG A 104 22.49 -13.74 16.78
CA ARG A 104 22.11 -14.37 15.50
C ARG A 104 20.60 -14.48 15.34
N THR A 105 19.88 -14.94 16.37
CA THR A 105 18.42 -15.05 16.35
C THR A 105 17.78 -13.69 16.13
N ARG A 106 18.15 -12.69 16.95
CA ARG A 106 17.57 -11.35 16.85
C ARG A 106 17.86 -10.68 15.51
N THR A 107 19.08 -10.82 15.00
CA THR A 107 19.48 -10.30 13.68
C THR A 107 18.69 -10.97 12.56
N SER A 108 18.57 -12.31 12.59
CA SER A 108 17.82 -13.08 11.58
C SER A 108 16.35 -12.68 11.54
N VAL A 109 15.71 -12.55 12.71
CA VAL A 109 14.30 -12.13 12.81
C VAL A 109 14.08 -10.75 12.22
N VAL A 110 14.89 -9.75 12.59
CA VAL A 110 14.75 -8.38 12.06
C VAL A 110 14.98 -8.35 10.55
N ASN A 111 15.99 -9.07 10.05
CA ASN A 111 16.24 -9.19 8.62
C ASN A 111 15.05 -9.84 7.88
N GLY A 112 14.45 -10.87 8.47
CA GLY A 112 13.23 -11.50 7.94
C GLY A 112 12.06 -10.54 7.85
N LEU A 113 11.83 -9.71 8.88
CA LEU A 113 10.76 -8.71 8.87
C LEU A 113 11.02 -7.60 7.82
N ARG A 114 12.26 -7.15 7.66
CA ARG A 114 12.62 -6.20 6.58
C ARG A 114 12.33 -6.77 5.20
N LYS A 115 12.73 -8.02 4.97
CA LYS A 115 12.48 -8.70 3.70
C LYS A 115 10.98 -8.77 3.41
N LYS A 116 10.17 -9.18 4.39
CA LYS A 116 8.70 -9.20 4.27
C LYS A 116 8.10 -7.82 3.98
N LEU A 117 8.54 -6.78 4.68
CA LEU A 117 8.08 -5.41 4.39
C LEU A 117 8.37 -5.04 2.94
N LYS A 118 9.58 -5.33 2.45
CA LYS A 118 9.97 -5.06 1.07
C LYS A 118 9.07 -5.81 0.09
N GLU A 119 8.95 -7.14 0.24
CA GLU A 119 8.10 -7.97 -0.62
C GLU A 119 6.67 -7.43 -0.69
N LYS A 120 6.09 -7.07 0.45
CA LYS A 120 4.74 -6.51 0.52
C LYS A 120 4.63 -5.15 -0.17
N MET A 121 5.63 -4.29 -0.02
CA MET A 121 5.62 -2.99 -0.68
C MET A 121 5.86 -3.08 -2.19
N ASP A 122 6.66 -4.05 -2.64
CA ASP A 122 6.86 -4.34 -4.06
C ASP A 122 5.55 -4.87 -4.67
N GLU A 123 4.89 -5.86 -4.05
CA GLU A 123 3.55 -6.36 -4.43
C GLU A 123 2.50 -5.23 -4.48
N PHE A 124 2.55 -4.31 -3.50
CA PHE A 124 1.64 -3.17 -3.43
C PHE A 124 1.87 -2.18 -4.58
N GLN A 125 3.13 -1.91 -4.90
CA GLN A 125 3.51 -1.00 -5.99
C GLN A 125 3.11 -1.57 -7.35
N GLU A 126 3.36 -2.86 -7.60
CA GLU A 126 2.92 -3.55 -8.81
C GLU A 126 1.40 -3.48 -8.99
N LEU A 127 0.63 -3.70 -7.90
CA LEU A 127 -0.83 -3.55 -7.93
C LEU A 127 -1.24 -2.13 -8.31
N ARG A 128 -0.61 -1.12 -7.71
CA ARG A 128 -0.92 0.30 -8.00
C ARG A 128 -0.61 0.67 -9.44
N GLU A 129 0.51 0.21 -9.98
CA GLU A 129 0.89 0.42 -11.38
C GLU A 129 -0.11 -0.24 -12.33
N LYS A 130 -0.51 -1.48 -12.04
CA LYS A 130 -1.54 -2.19 -12.81
C LYS A 130 -2.87 -1.44 -12.80
N ILE A 131 -3.34 -0.98 -11.64
CA ILE A 131 -4.59 -0.21 -11.51
C ILE A 131 -4.53 1.05 -12.37
N ASN A 132 -3.45 1.81 -12.26
CA ASN A 132 -3.27 3.05 -13.00
C ASN A 132 -3.20 2.81 -14.51
N GLY A 133 -2.49 1.77 -14.96
CA GLY A 133 -2.41 1.38 -16.36
C GLY A 133 -3.78 1.01 -16.94
N GLU A 134 -4.50 0.10 -16.29
CA GLU A 134 -5.84 -0.33 -16.74
C GLU A 134 -6.84 0.83 -16.76
N TYR A 135 -6.77 1.74 -15.78
CA TYR A 135 -7.61 2.93 -15.77
C TYR A 135 -7.26 3.89 -16.90
N ARG A 136 -5.96 4.12 -17.16
CA ARG A 136 -5.48 4.95 -18.26
C ARG A 136 -6.00 4.43 -19.61
N GLU A 137 -5.84 3.15 -19.88
CA GLU A 137 -6.36 2.51 -21.10
C GLU A 137 -7.88 2.67 -21.24
N THR A 138 -8.60 2.62 -20.12
CA THR A 138 -10.06 2.82 -20.11
C THR A 138 -10.42 4.25 -20.50
N VAL A 139 -9.71 5.24 -19.97
CA VAL A 139 -9.90 6.66 -20.33
C VAL A 139 -9.60 6.90 -21.81
N GLU A 140 -8.48 6.37 -22.31
CA GLU A 140 -8.07 6.49 -23.71
C GLU A 140 -9.11 5.89 -24.66
N ARG A 141 -9.56 4.65 -24.37
CA ARG A 141 -10.59 3.96 -25.19
C ARG A 141 -11.91 4.72 -25.21
N ARG A 142 -12.35 5.25 -24.07
CA ARG A 142 -13.58 6.05 -23.97
C ARG A 142 -13.45 7.35 -24.74
N PHE A 143 -12.30 8.03 -24.65
CA PHE A 143 -12.05 9.23 -25.42
C PHE A 143 -12.17 8.95 -26.91
N PHE A 144 -11.45 7.94 -27.41
CA PHE A 144 -11.50 7.54 -28.82
C PHE A 144 -12.92 7.18 -29.28
N THR A 145 -13.69 6.47 -28.45
CA THR A 145 -15.08 6.10 -28.79
C THR A 145 -15.98 7.33 -28.97
N VAL A 146 -15.68 8.42 -28.25
CA VAL A 146 -16.45 9.68 -28.31
C VAL A 146 -15.99 10.58 -29.44
N THR A 147 -14.67 10.74 -29.61
CA THR A 147 -14.08 11.75 -30.49
C THR A 147 -13.68 11.19 -31.85
N GLY A 148 -13.45 9.87 -31.96
CA GLY A 148 -12.81 9.23 -33.11
C GLY A 148 -11.31 9.45 -33.19
N GLU A 149 -10.71 10.14 -32.21
CA GLU A 149 -9.29 10.53 -32.20
C GLU A 149 -8.59 9.98 -30.95
N ASN A 150 -7.30 9.67 -31.07
CA ASN A 150 -6.49 9.27 -29.91
C ASN A 150 -6.13 10.51 -29.08
N PRO A 151 -6.34 10.50 -27.75
CA PRO A 151 -5.96 11.62 -26.90
C PRO A 151 -4.44 11.72 -26.77
N ASP A 152 -3.93 12.94 -26.60
CA ASP A 152 -2.55 13.14 -26.16
C ASP A 152 -2.38 12.87 -24.65
N GLU A 153 -1.13 12.73 -24.20
CA GLU A 153 -0.82 12.38 -22.81
C GLU A 153 -1.40 13.37 -21.80
N ARG A 154 -1.42 14.67 -22.14
CA ARG A 154 -1.96 15.73 -21.28
C ARG A 154 -3.47 15.60 -21.12
N THR A 155 -4.18 15.26 -22.20
CA THR A 155 -5.62 15.06 -22.20
C THR A 155 -6.00 13.86 -21.34
N VAL A 156 -5.25 12.77 -21.46
CA VAL A 156 -5.47 11.58 -20.62
C VAL A 156 -5.25 11.91 -19.15
N ASP A 157 -4.16 12.59 -18.80
CA ASP A 157 -3.86 12.99 -17.42
C ASP A 157 -4.92 13.95 -16.84
N LEU A 158 -5.45 14.87 -17.66
CA LEU A 158 -6.54 15.76 -17.28
C LEU A 158 -7.82 14.96 -16.97
N LEU A 159 -8.21 14.03 -17.84
CA LEU A 159 -9.40 13.20 -17.64
C LEU A 159 -9.28 12.26 -16.44
N ILE A 160 -8.06 11.74 -16.18
CA ILE A 160 -7.74 10.94 -15.01
C ILE A 160 -7.89 11.78 -13.73
N SER A 161 -7.25 12.95 -13.68
CA SER A 161 -7.20 13.79 -12.48
C SER A 161 -8.54 14.44 -12.13
N THR A 162 -9.32 14.84 -13.13
CA THR A 162 -10.67 15.39 -12.94
C THR A 162 -11.71 14.30 -12.68
N GLY A 163 -11.44 13.08 -13.15
CA GLY A 163 -12.39 11.97 -13.12
C GLY A 163 -13.59 12.18 -14.04
N GLU A 164 -13.48 13.04 -15.05
CA GLU A 164 -14.57 13.42 -15.94
C GLU A 164 -14.76 12.45 -17.13
N SER A 165 -13.92 11.42 -17.27
CA SER A 165 -13.98 10.48 -18.41
C SER A 165 -15.37 9.83 -18.60
N GLU A 166 -16.07 9.54 -17.51
CA GLU A 166 -17.41 8.95 -17.49
C GLU A 166 -18.50 9.96 -17.87
N SER A 167 -18.40 11.19 -17.35
CA SER A 167 -19.35 12.27 -17.65
C SER A 167 -19.22 12.72 -19.10
N PHE A 168 -17.99 12.76 -19.60
CA PHE A 168 -17.65 13.03 -20.98
C PHE A 168 -18.31 12.03 -21.93
N LEU A 169 -18.17 10.73 -21.66
CA LEU A 169 -18.80 9.67 -22.45
C LEU A 169 -20.33 9.76 -22.43
N GLN A 170 -20.95 9.97 -21.26
CA GLN A 170 -22.40 10.07 -21.15
C GLN A 170 -22.98 11.24 -21.96
N LYS A 171 -22.34 12.42 -21.90
CA LYS A 171 -22.75 13.59 -22.68
C LYS A 171 -22.64 13.35 -24.18
N ALA A 172 -21.58 12.70 -24.63
CA ALA A 172 -21.40 12.38 -26.04
C ALA A 172 -22.46 11.40 -26.58
N ILE A 173 -22.79 10.36 -25.80
CA ILE A 173 -23.87 9.42 -26.16
C ILE A 173 -25.21 10.14 -26.25
N GLN A 174 -25.52 11.04 -25.30
CA GLN A 174 -26.75 11.83 -25.33
C GLN A 174 -26.83 12.71 -26.58
N GLN A 175 -25.73 13.39 -26.95
CA GLN A 175 -25.72 14.26 -28.12
C GLN A 175 -25.92 13.48 -29.43
N GLN A 176 -25.22 12.35 -29.62
CA GLN A 176 -25.40 11.52 -30.82
C GLN A 176 -26.84 10.99 -30.96
N LEU A 177 -27.49 10.61 -29.85
CA LEU A 177 -28.88 10.16 -29.86
C LEU A 177 -29.84 11.30 -30.25
N ILE A 178 -29.60 12.52 -29.75
CA ILE A 178 -30.39 13.71 -30.11
C ILE A 178 -30.25 14.02 -31.60
N ASP A 179 -29.01 14.02 -32.12
CA ASP A 179 -28.74 14.30 -33.53
C ASP A 179 -29.36 13.24 -34.46
N HIS A 180 -29.38 11.97 -34.04
CA HIS A 180 -29.99 10.90 -34.81
C HIS A 180 -31.52 10.95 -34.82
N VAL A 181 -32.16 11.32 -33.70
CA VAL A 181 -33.63 11.49 -33.62
C VAL A 181 -34.09 12.74 -34.37
N GLY A 182 -33.30 13.82 -34.34
CA GLY A 182 -33.58 15.06 -35.09
C GLY A 182 -33.39 14.94 -36.61
N SER A 183 -32.78 13.86 -37.12
CA SER A 183 -32.65 13.59 -38.56
C SER A 183 -33.88 12.93 -39.22
N TYR A 184 -34.92 12.63 -38.42
CA TYR A 184 -36.17 12.04 -38.88
C TYR A 184 -37.37 13.01 -38.87
N GLU A 185 -37.14 14.30 -38.61
CA GLU A 185 -38.12 15.40 -38.79
C GLU A 185 -37.73 16.29 -39.97
#